data_AF-A0A432TWC9-F1
#
_entry.id   AF-A0A432TWC9-F1
#
_cell.length_a   1.000
_cell.length_b   1.000
_cell.length_c   1.000
_cell.angle_alpha   90.00
_cell.angle_beta   90.00
_cell.angle_gamma   90.00
#
_symmetry.space_group_name_H-M   'P 1'
#
loop_
_entity.id
_entity.type
_entity.pdbx_description
1 polymer ?
#
loop_
_entity_poly.entity_id
_entity_poly.type
_entity_poly.pdbx_seq_one_letter_code
_entity_poly.pdbx_strand_id
1 'polypeptide(L)'
;MKRRLFLKSAMAGSAVATAVGAGLLTPSMVFANSAAFKATSAAASTAVAGAGKGSFKFKAPKIAENGAVVPMTVDASKMDGVTN
;
A
#
# COMPACT_ATOMS: atom_id res chain seq x y z
N MET A 1 -39.86 19.16 22.49
CA MET A 1 -38.52 18.51 22.42
C MET A 1 -37.96 18.29 23.82
N LYS A 2 -37.36 17.12 24.11
CA LYS A 2 -36.77 16.83 25.43
C LYS A 2 -35.36 17.45 25.52
N ARG A 3 -35.16 18.49 26.33
CA ARG A 3 -33.88 19.21 26.53
C ARG A 3 -32.69 18.28 26.82
N ARG A 4 -32.91 17.24 27.62
CA ARG A 4 -31.91 16.21 27.95
C ARG A 4 -31.46 15.40 26.73
N LEU A 5 -32.37 15.13 25.80
CA LEU A 5 -32.04 14.42 24.57
C LEU A 5 -31.19 15.31 23.66
N PHE A 6 -31.60 16.57 23.47
CA PHE A 6 -30.84 17.56 22.69
C PHE A 6 -29.40 17.72 23.19
N LEU A 7 -29.20 17.86 24.51
CA LEU A 7 -27.86 18.03 25.08
C LEU A 7 -26.98 16.79 24.90
N LYS A 8 -27.55 15.58 25.05
CA LYS A 8 -26.82 14.33 24.77
C LYS A 8 -26.39 14.25 23.31
N SER A 9 -27.28 14.59 22.38
CA SER A 9 -26.99 14.59 20.95
C SER A 9 -25.90 15.60 20.60
N ALA A 10 -25.96 16.81 21.16
CA ALA A 10 -24.99 17.86 20.91
C ALA A 10 -23.59 17.48 21.40
N MET A 11 -23.47 16.90 22.59
CA MET A 11 -22.19 16.45 23.16
C MET A 11 -21.59 15.27 22.38
N ALA A 12 -22.42 14.30 21.98
CA ALA A 12 -21.96 13.20 21.14
C ALA A 12 -21.50 13.70 19.76
N GLY A 13 -22.27 14.60 19.14
CA GLY A 13 -21.94 15.19 17.84
C GLY A 13 -20.63 15.98 17.86
N SER A 14 -20.40 16.77 18.92
CA SER A 14 -19.15 17.54 19.06
C SER A 14 -17.93 16.63 19.21
N ALA A 15 -18.04 15.55 19.98
CA ALA A 15 -16.92 14.61 20.17
C ALA A 15 -16.58 13.84 18.88
N VAL A 16 -17.58 13.50 18.06
CA VAL A 16 -17.35 12.87 16.76
C VAL A 16 -16.69 13.86 15.80
N ALA A 17 -17.16 15.11 15.74
CA ALA A 17 -16.59 16.13 14.86
C ALA A 17 -15.12 16.42 15.19
N THR A 18 -14.75 16.49 16.47
CA THR A 18 -13.35 16.66 16.87
C THR A 18 -12.50 15.45 16.55
N ALA A 19 -13.01 14.23 16.75
CA ALA A 19 -12.28 13.00 16.42
C ALA A 19 -12.07 12.82 14.90
N VAL A 20 -13.03 13.22 14.06
CA VAL A 20 -12.85 13.29 12.60
C VAL A 20 -11.84 14.36 12.22
N GLY A 21 -11.95 15.57 12.78
CA GLY A 21 -11.03 16.68 12.51
C GLY A 21 -9.58 16.40 12.92
N ALA A 22 -9.37 15.64 14.00
CA ALA A 22 -8.05 15.18 14.44
C ALA A 22 -7.51 13.98 13.64
N GLY A 23 -8.28 13.45 12.68
CA GLY A 23 -7.91 12.26 11.92
C GLY A 23 -8.04 10.92 12.68
N LEU A 24 -8.46 10.93 13.94
CA LEU A 24 -8.60 9.71 14.75
C LEU A 24 -9.64 8.73 14.18
N LEU A 25 -10.67 9.26 13.52
CA LEU A 25 -11.68 8.46 12.81
C LEU A 25 -11.47 8.45 11.29
N THR A 26 -10.41 9.06 10.78
CA THR A 26 -10.10 8.96 9.35
C THR A 26 -9.57 7.57 9.04
N PRO A 27 -10.13 6.84 8.06
CA PRO A 27 -9.64 5.52 7.69
C PRO A 27 -8.18 5.58 7.22
N SER A 28 -7.26 4.93 7.94
CA SER A 28 -5.83 4.88 7.58
C SER A 28 -5.43 3.63 6.79
N MET A 29 -6.27 2.59 6.81
CA MET A 29 -5.96 1.26 6.27
C MET A 29 -5.82 1.20 4.74
N VAL A 30 -6.24 2.25 4.01
CA VAL A 30 -6.29 2.24 2.52
C VAL A 30 -5.23 3.17 1.90
N PHE A 31 -4.42 3.88 2.70
CA PHE A 31 -3.37 4.73 2.14
C PHE A 31 -2.13 3.92 1.76
N ALA A 32 -1.74 3.98 0.49
CA ALA A 32 -0.48 3.40 0.03
C ALA A 32 0.71 4.11 0.70
N ASN A 33 1.58 3.35 1.38
CA ASN A 33 2.80 3.88 1.98
C ASN A 33 3.84 4.22 0.89
N SER A 34 3.66 5.38 0.28
CA SER A 34 4.46 5.84 -0.86
C SER A 34 5.92 6.11 -0.49
N ALA A 35 6.21 6.53 0.74
CA ALA A 35 7.57 6.81 1.18
C ALA A 35 8.42 5.53 1.28
N ALA A 36 7.89 4.50 1.94
CA ALA A 36 8.58 3.22 2.06
C ALA A 36 8.77 2.53 0.69
N PHE A 37 7.75 2.61 -0.18
CA PHE A 37 7.85 2.11 -1.55
C PHE A 37 8.95 2.81 -2.34
N LYS A 38 9.02 4.14 -2.28
CA LYS A 38 10.05 4.94 -2.98
C LYS A 38 11.46 4.62 -2.47
N ALA A 39 11.65 4.51 -1.15
CA ALA A 39 12.94 4.15 -0.57
C ALA A 39 13.40 2.75 -1.03
N THR A 40 12.50 1.77 -1.00
CA THR A 40 12.79 0.39 -1.47
C THR A 40 13.12 0.38 -2.97
N SER A 41 12.36 1.13 -3.77
CA SER A 41 12.57 1.23 -5.22
C SER A 41 13.93 1.85 -5.57
N ALA A 42 14.35 2.87 -4.82
CA ALA A 42 15.66 3.50 -5.00
C ALA A 42 16.79 2.51 -4.67
N ALA A 43 16.71 1.81 -3.53
CA ALA A 43 17.69 0.81 -3.14
C ALA A 43 17.79 -0.34 -4.14
N ALA A 44 16.65 -0.85 -4.62
CA ALA A 44 16.61 -1.87 -5.66
C ALA A 44 17.26 -1.38 -6.96
N SER A 45 16.96 -0.16 -7.40
CA SER A 45 17.54 0.43 -8.61
C SER A 45 19.07 0.53 -8.54
N THR A 46 19.60 0.91 -7.37
CA THR A 46 21.05 0.92 -7.14
C THR A 46 21.64 -0.49 -7.20
N ALA A 47 20.97 -1.49 -6.61
CA ALA A 47 21.45 -2.86 -6.58
C ALA A 47 21.56 -3.51 -7.98
N VAL A 48 20.69 -3.16 -8.92
CA VAL A 48 20.73 -3.67 -10.30
C VAL A 48 21.49 -2.78 -11.29
N ALA A 49 22.09 -1.67 -10.86
CA ALA A 49 22.77 -0.73 -11.76
C ALA A 49 23.91 -1.36 -12.59
N GLY A 50 24.55 -2.43 -12.07
CA GLY A 50 25.60 -3.18 -12.76
C GLY A 50 25.13 -4.46 -13.46
N ALA A 51 23.82 -4.71 -13.55
CA ALA A 51 23.31 -5.95 -14.12
C ALA A 51 23.60 -6.05 -15.63
N GLY A 52 24.08 -7.23 -16.05
CA GLY A 52 24.32 -7.56 -17.47
C GLY A 52 23.02 -7.78 -18.26
N LYS A 53 23.15 -7.97 -19.58
CA LYS A 53 22.03 -8.34 -20.45
C LYS A 53 21.61 -9.79 -20.16
N GLY A 54 20.31 -10.05 -20.11
CA GLY A 54 19.73 -11.38 -19.90
C GLY A 54 18.29 -11.43 -20.38
N SER A 55 17.74 -12.64 -20.55
CA SER A 55 16.37 -12.85 -21.01
C SER A 55 15.63 -13.82 -20.09
N PHE A 56 14.52 -13.39 -19.53
CA PHE A 56 13.66 -14.19 -18.67
C PHE A 56 12.20 -13.99 -19.05
N LYS A 57 11.33 -14.92 -18.64
CA LYS A 57 9.88 -14.75 -18.78
C LYS A 57 9.31 -14.19 -17.48
N PHE A 58 8.46 -13.19 -17.60
CA PHE A 58 7.78 -12.58 -16.48
C PHE A 58 6.27 -12.73 -16.65
N LYS A 59 5.61 -13.30 -15.65
CA LYS A 59 4.15 -13.43 -15.61
C LYS A 59 3.62 -12.62 -14.44
N ALA A 60 2.69 -11.74 -14.77
CA ALA A 60 1.97 -10.88 -13.85
C ALA A 60 0.55 -10.68 -14.37
N PRO A 61 -0.45 -10.55 -13.49
CA PRO A 61 -1.79 -10.15 -13.92
C PRO A 61 -1.77 -8.73 -14.50
N LYS A 62 -2.66 -8.48 -15.45
CA LYS A 62 -2.77 -7.15 -16.11
C LYS A 62 -3.26 -6.07 -15.14
N ILE A 63 -4.10 -6.45 -14.18
CA ILE A 63 -4.70 -5.60 -13.16
C ILE A 63 -4.59 -6.34 -11.83
N ALA A 64 -4.26 -5.61 -10.76
CA ALA A 64 -4.21 -6.12 -9.40
C ALA A 64 -5.19 -5.34 -8.51
N GLU A 65 -5.84 -6.03 -7.58
CA GLU A 65 -6.73 -5.38 -6.60
C GLU A 65 -5.94 -4.72 -5.48
N ASN A 66 -6.46 -3.60 -4.95
CA ASN A 66 -5.83 -2.86 -3.87
C ASN A 66 -5.79 -3.71 -2.59
N GLY A 67 -4.58 -3.99 -2.08
CA GLY A 67 -4.38 -4.72 -0.84
C GLY A 67 -4.41 -6.25 -0.98
N ALA A 68 -4.65 -6.78 -2.18
CA ALA A 68 -4.59 -8.23 -2.42
C ALA A 68 -3.14 -8.69 -2.67
N VAL A 69 -2.87 -9.97 -2.36
CA VAL A 69 -1.62 -10.62 -2.76
C VAL A 69 -1.65 -10.85 -4.27
N VAL A 70 -0.69 -10.26 -4.98
CA VAL A 70 -0.58 -10.36 -6.44
C VAL A 70 0.36 -11.50 -6.81
N PRO A 71 -0.09 -12.53 -7.57
CA PRO A 71 0.78 -13.62 -7.99
C PRO A 71 1.75 -13.15 -9.08
N MET A 72 3.04 -13.35 -8.84
CA MET A 72 4.11 -12.97 -9.76
C MET A 72 5.02 -14.17 -10.00
N THR A 73 5.46 -14.39 -11.24
CA THR A 73 6.39 -15.48 -11.57
C THR A 73 7.50 -14.99 -12.48
N VAL A 74 8.73 -15.29 -12.11
CA VAL A 74 9.93 -15.06 -12.90
C VAL A 74 10.49 -16.42 -13.31
N ASP A 75 10.64 -16.67 -14.61
CA ASP A 75 11.28 -17.87 -15.16
C ASP A 75 12.56 -17.46 -15.90
N ALA A 76 13.69 -17.68 -15.23
CA ALA A 76 15.04 -17.43 -15.72
C ALA A 76 15.79 -18.74 -16.06
N SER A 77 15.09 -19.88 -16.18
CA SER A 77 15.69 -21.21 -16.36
C SER A 77 16.51 -21.37 -17.66
N LYS A 78 16.38 -20.41 -18.58
CA LYS A 78 17.10 -20.36 -19.86
C LYS A 78 18.29 -19.38 -19.85
N MET A 79 18.60 -18.78 -18.70
CA MET A 79 19.75 -17.88 -18.55
C MET A 79 20.97 -18.67 -18.08
N ASP A 80 22.10 -18.46 -18.74
CA ASP A 80 23.37 -19.06 -18.35
C ASP A 80 23.85 -18.48 -17.01
N GLY A 81 24.35 -19.34 -16.13
CA GLY A 81 24.89 -18.95 -14.82
C GLY A 81 23.83 -18.69 -13.73
N VAL A 82 22.55 -18.97 -13.98
CA VAL A 82 21.49 -18.92 -12.95
C VAL A 82 21.37 -20.30 -12.28
N THR A 83 21.56 -20.33 -10.96
CA THR A 83 21.34 -21.52 -10.10
C THR A 83 20.18 -21.24 -9.14
N ASN A 84 19.41 -22.29 -8.82
CA ASN A 84 18.29 -22.21 -7.87
C ASN A 84 18.77 -22.12 -6.42
#